data_AF-A0A950B447-F1
#
_entry.id   AF-A0A950B447-F1
#
_cell.length_a   1.000
_cell.length_b   1.000
_cell.length_c   1.000
_cell.angle_alpha   90.00
_cell.angle_beta   90.00
_cell.angle_gamma   90.00
#
_symmetry.space_group_name_H-M   'P 1'
#
loop_
_entity.id
_entity.type
_entity.pdbx_description
1 polymer ?
#
loop_
_entity_poly.entity_id
_entity_poly.type
_entity_poly.pdbx_seq_one_letter_code
_entity_poly.pdbx_strand_id
1 'polypeptide(L)' 'SDGVVTSVEVFDAEGNNMAMFFGERKPGQPELQGWRDLVAGLPRQTAVAEAA' A
#
# COMPACT_ATOMS: atom_id res chain seq x y z
N SER A 1 15.22 10.91 -8.99
CA SER A 1 14.49 9.80 -8.36
C SER A 1 13.16 10.31 -7.88
N ASP A 2 12.07 9.70 -8.34
CA ASP A 2 10.69 10.20 -8.26
C ASP A 2 10.06 10.17 -6.85
N GLY A 3 10.88 10.12 -5.80
CA GLY A 3 10.43 10.05 -4.40
C GLY A 3 9.91 8.67 -3.98
N VAL A 4 9.35 8.61 -2.76
CA VAL A 4 8.72 7.40 -2.21
C VAL A 4 7.36 7.17 -2.86
N VAL A 5 7.07 5.91 -3.19
CA VAL A 5 5.78 5.41 -3.69
C VAL A 5 5.25 4.39 -2.68
N THR A 6 3.96 4.48 -2.40
CA THR A 6 3.24 3.67 -1.43
C THR A 6 2.29 2.72 -2.16
N SER A 7 2.44 1.42 -1.93
CA SER A 7 1.49 0.39 -2.39
C SER A 7 0.58 -0.07 -1.24
N VAL A 8 -0.64 -0.50 -1.60
CA VAL A 8 -1.47 -1.36 -0.74
C VAL A 8 -1.64 -2.68 -1.46
N GLU A 9 -1.23 -3.77 -0.82
CA GLU A 9 -1.19 -5.11 -1.40
C GLU A 9 -2.09 -6.05 -0.61
N VAL A 10 -2.86 -6.85 -1.34
CA VAL A 10 -3.79 -7.83 -0.76
C VAL A 10 -3.36 -9.21 -1.21
N PHE A 11 -3.19 -10.11 -0.24
CA PHE A 11 -2.78 -11.48 -0.47
C PHE A 11 -3.95 -12.43 -0.16
N ASP A 12 -4.05 -13.52 -0.91
CA ASP A 12 -5.00 -14.60 -0.62
C ASP A 12 -4.53 -15.48 0.56
N ALA A 13 -5.31 -16.51 0.89
CA ALA A 13 -4.98 -17.43 1.99
C ALA A 13 -3.73 -18.28 1.74
N GLU A 14 -3.29 -18.40 0.49
CA GLU A 14 -2.07 -19.11 0.09
C GLU A 14 -0.85 -18.17 0.03
N GLY A 15 -1.05 -16.87 0.31
CA GLY A 15 -0.01 -15.85 0.26
C GLY A 15 0.27 -15.33 -1.15
N ASN A 16 -0.56 -15.65 -2.15
CA ASN A 16 -0.41 -15.11 -3.50
C ASN A 16 -0.95 -13.67 -3.55
N ASN A 17 -0.31 -12.81 -4.36
CA ASN A 17 -0.78 -11.45 -4.55
C ASN A 17 -2.09 -11.46 -5.37
N MET A 18 -3.19 -11.06 -4.73
CA MET A 18 -4.52 -10.97 -5.34
C MET A 18 -4.73 -9.61 -5.99
N ALA A 19 -4.24 -8.53 -5.36
CA ALA A 19 -4.38 -7.18 -5.87
C ALA A 19 -3.27 -6.25 -5.35
N MET A 20 -2.97 -5.23 -6.16
CA MET A 20 -2.10 -4.12 -5.79
C MET A 20 -2.77 -2.81 -6.18
N PHE A 21 -2.75 -1.84 -5.26
CA PHE A 21 -3.27 -0.50 -5.48
C PHE A 21 -2.17 0.54 -5.35
N PHE A 22 -2.23 1.56 -6.21
CA PHE A 22 -1.28 2.67 -6.26
C PHE A 22 -2.04 3.97 -6.50
N GLY A 23 -1.51 5.07 -5.96
CA GLY A 23 -1.95 6.41 -6.34
C GLY A 23 -1.58 6.72 -7.78
N GLU A 24 -2.53 7.24 -8.55
CA GLU A 24 -2.27 7.69 -9.92
C GLU A 24 -1.14 8.73 -9.94
N ARG A 25 -0.15 8.52 -10.82
CA ARG A 25 0.92 9.48 -11.06
C ARG A 25 1.49 9.36 -12.47
N LYS A 26 2.09 10.45 -12.95
CA LYS A 26 2.88 10.47 -14.18
C LYS A 26 4.38 10.31 -13.88
N PRO A 27 5.20 9.85 -14.84
CA PRO A 27 6.66 9.82 -14.67
C PRO A 27 7.22 11.19 -14.26
N GLY A 28 8.17 11.21 -13.32
CA GLY A 28 8.75 12.45 -12.79
C GLY A 28 7.84 13.27 -11.86
N GLN A 29 6.59 12.86 -11.63
CA GLN A 29 5.72 13.47 -10.63
C GLN A 29 5.77 12.69 -9.31
N PRO A 30 5.75 13.38 -8.16
CA PRO A 30 5.61 12.73 -6.87
C PRO A 30 4.24 12.05 -6.77
N GLU A 31 4.15 11.08 -5.87
CA GLU A 31 2.89 10.43 -5.53
C GLU A 31 1.85 11.44 -5.03
N LEU A 32 0.59 11.23 -5.45
CA LEU A 32 -0.53 12.09 -5.10
C LEU A 32 -0.72 12.17 -3.57
N GLN A 33 -0.75 13.37 -3.02
CA GLN A 33 -0.89 13.56 -1.57
C GLN A 33 -2.19 12.93 -1.03
N GLY A 34 -3.30 13.02 -1.77
CA GLY A 34 -4.55 12.37 -1.36
C GLY A 34 -4.46 10.84 -1.25
N TRP A 35 -3.60 10.20 -2.06
CA TRP A 35 -3.32 8.76 -1.90
C TRP A 35 -2.54 8.49 -0.61
N ARG A 36 -1.51 9.29 -0.33
CA ARG A 36 -0.72 9.17 0.91
C ARG A 36 -1.58 9.31 2.15
N ASP A 37 -2.46 10.31 2.17
CA ASP A 37 -3.37 10.56 3.28
C ASP A 37 -4.37 9.42 3.46
N LEU A 38 -4.90 8.88 2.35
CA LEU A 38 -5.82 7.75 2.37
C LEU A 38 -5.16 6.49 2.93
N VAL A 39 -3.95 6.15 2.47
CA VAL A 39 -3.21 4.98 2.97
C VAL A 39 -2.79 5.18 4.43
N ALA A 40 -2.41 6.38 4.83
CA ALA A 40 -2.06 6.70 6.22
C ALA A 40 -3.24 6.53 7.19
N GLY A 41 -4.48 6.67 6.69
CA GLY A 41 -5.70 6.44 7.45
C GLY A 41 -6.09 4.97 7.62
N LEU A 42 -5.40 4.03 6.96
CA LEU A 42 -5.69 2.61 7.13
C LEU A 42 -5.43 2.18 8.59
N PRO A 43 -6.31 1.34 9.17
CA PRO A 43 -6.08 0.80 10.49
C PRO A 43 -4.77 0.01 10.49
N ARG A 44 -3.92 0.27 11.47
CA ARG A 44 -2.75 -0.57 11.70
C ARG A 44 -3.25 -1.91 12.21
N GLN A 45 -2.81 -3.00 11.57
CA GLN A 45 -2.89 -4.29 12.22
C GLN A 45 -2.08 -4.21 13.51
N THR A 46 -2.77 -4.16 14.64
CA THR A 46 -2.18 -4.50 15.93
C THR A 46 -1.88 -5.98 15.85
N ALA A 47 -0.60 -6.33 15.67
CA ALA A 47 -0.19 -7.71 15.58
C ALA A 47 -0.65 -8.47 16.84
N VAL A 48 -1.56 -9.44 16.66
CA VAL A 48 -1.45 -10.68 17.42
C VAL A 48 -0.84 -11.64 16.43
N ALA A 49 0.47 -11.85 16.57
CA ALA A 49 1.14 -12.92 15.87
C ALA A 49 0.53 -14.23 16.38
N GLU A 50 -0.20 -14.93 15.54
CA GLU A 50 -0.20 -16.39 15.62
C GLU A 50 0.66 -16.88 14.46
N ALA A 51 1.88 -17.27 14.84
CA ALA A 51 2.73 -18.12 14.05
C ALA A 51 1.95 -19.39 13.68
N ALA A 52 1.97 -19.72 12.40
CA ALA A 52 1.75 -21.06 11.90
C ALA A 52 3.06 -21.54 11.28
#